data_AF-A0A0Q9YD26-F1
#
_entry.id   AF-A0A0Q9YD26-F1
#
_cell.length_a   1.000
_cell.length_b   1.000
_cell.length_c   1.000
_cell.angle_alpha   90.00
_cell.angle_beta   90.00
_cell.angle_gamma   90.00
#
_symmetry.space_group_name_H-M   'P 1'
#
loop_
_entity.id
_entity.type
_entity.pdbx_description
1 polymer ?
#
loop_
_entity_poly.entity_id
_entity_poly.type
_entity_poly.pdbx_seq_one_letter_code
_entity_poly.pdbx_strand_id
1 'polypeptide(L)'
;MSRWYVKELSKLTQVSVQTLHHYDRIGLLKPSLRLANGYRLYSEKDLLTLQRIIALKFFGFELAQIKTLLSTDVGMMEHFSVQSKLLEQKATALFEASQTLKNILVNCGQDESIPWEKMIQLIEVYRMTQQLEQTWVGKILTPVELKEYAIFEHELNKRLTISEIQSFEQQWADIIFEIKTNLHNDPNSEIGIALGKRCMDWVNAYYGKKHVALRNAIWEKGLKSGQAEETNGLSVEGSIWLDKAISAYYRDRILQLLKQIETLPHLTLIKQWDELLMDMHGDEPNPQNEIIDEIMQANTTSQLIKSWLKKYSKVAL
;
A
#
# COMPACT_ATOMS: atom_id res chain seq x y z
N MET A 1 -20.80 -53.32 11.55
CA MET A 1 -20.54 -51.87 11.63
C MET A 1 -20.31 -51.51 13.09
N SER A 2 -19.17 -50.87 13.38
CA SER A 2 -18.81 -50.44 14.73
C SER A 2 -19.76 -49.36 15.24
N ARG A 3 -20.03 -49.37 16.55
CA ARG A 3 -20.84 -48.36 17.23
C ARG A 3 -20.14 -47.94 18.52
N TRP A 4 -20.23 -46.66 18.85
CA TRP A 4 -19.59 -46.09 20.04
C TRP A 4 -20.61 -45.41 20.93
N TYR A 5 -20.52 -45.65 22.23
CA TYR A 5 -21.17 -44.81 23.22
C TYR A 5 -20.50 -43.43 23.26
N VAL A 6 -21.23 -42.42 23.72
CA VAL A 6 -20.74 -41.03 23.77
C VAL A 6 -19.38 -40.88 24.48
N LYS A 7 -19.13 -41.66 25.54
CA LYS A 7 -17.84 -41.65 26.26
C LYS A 7 -16.70 -42.25 25.45
N GLU A 8 -16.97 -43.29 24.67
CA GLU A 8 -15.98 -43.94 23.80
C GLU A 8 -15.66 -43.05 22.61
N LEU A 9 -16.68 -42.45 21.99
CA LEU A 9 -16.51 -41.48 20.90
C LEU A 9 -15.73 -40.25 21.37
N SER A 10 -16.01 -39.76 22.58
CA SER A 10 -15.31 -38.65 23.19
C SER A 10 -13.81 -38.95 23.37
N LYS A 11 -13.47 -40.14 23.88
CA LYS A 11 -12.07 -40.58 24.00
C LYS A 11 -11.38 -40.72 22.64
N LEU A 12 -12.09 -41.28 21.66
CA LEU A 12 -11.56 -41.51 20.31
C LEU A 12 -11.25 -40.21 19.56
N THR A 13 -12.11 -39.21 19.69
CA THR A 13 -12.04 -37.95 18.92
C THR A 13 -11.48 -36.77 19.69
N GLN A 14 -11.19 -36.95 20.98
CA GLN A 14 -10.83 -35.90 21.94
C GLN A 14 -11.86 -34.76 22.06
N VAL A 15 -13.07 -34.95 21.54
CA VAL A 15 -14.19 -34.02 21.71
C VAL A 15 -14.87 -34.33 23.04
N SER A 16 -15.08 -33.33 23.88
CA SER A 16 -15.72 -33.54 25.18
C SER A 16 -17.16 -34.09 25.03
N VAL A 17 -17.59 -34.92 25.99
CA VAL A 17 -18.99 -35.41 26.04
C VAL A 17 -19.99 -34.25 26.05
N GLN A 18 -19.66 -33.14 26.72
CA GLN A 18 -20.49 -31.93 26.73
C GLN A 18 -20.64 -31.33 25.33
N THR A 19 -19.57 -31.28 24.56
CA THR A 19 -19.57 -30.80 23.17
C THR A 19 -20.40 -31.72 22.27
N LEU A 20 -20.26 -33.04 22.40
CA LEU A 20 -21.08 -34.01 21.65
C LEU A 20 -22.57 -33.87 21.97
N HIS A 21 -22.93 -33.66 23.25
CA HIS A 21 -24.30 -33.37 23.65
C HIS A 21 -24.80 -32.01 23.11
N HIS A 22 -23.93 -31.01 23.05
CA HIS A 22 -24.26 -29.73 22.45
C HIS A 22 -24.54 -29.88 20.96
N TYR A 23 -23.70 -30.60 20.21
CA TYR A 23 -23.89 -30.86 18.78
C TYR A 23 -25.18 -31.61 18.49
N ASP A 24 -25.55 -32.60 19.30
CA ASP A 24 -26.86 -33.28 19.20
C ASP A 24 -28.01 -32.29 19.45
N ARG A 25 -27.91 -31.44 20.49
CA ARG A 25 -28.95 -30.46 20.84
C ARG A 25 -29.21 -29.44 19.74
N ILE A 26 -28.16 -28.91 19.11
CA ILE A 26 -28.29 -27.94 18.01
C ILE A 26 -28.55 -28.63 16.65
N GLY A 27 -28.58 -29.96 16.63
CA GLY A 27 -28.79 -30.78 15.45
C GLY A 27 -27.63 -30.73 14.45
N LEU A 28 -26.41 -30.46 14.91
CA LEU A 28 -25.20 -30.48 14.10
C LEU A 28 -24.64 -31.90 13.93
N LEU A 29 -24.70 -32.73 14.98
CA LEU A 29 -24.35 -34.15 14.93
C LEU A 29 -25.36 -34.95 15.74
N LYS A 30 -26.21 -35.72 15.06
CA LYS A 30 -27.20 -36.57 15.71
C LYS A 30 -26.68 -38.01 15.81
N PRO A 31 -26.86 -38.70 16.96
CA PRO A 31 -26.52 -40.11 17.06
C PRO A 31 -27.43 -40.94 16.14
N SER A 32 -26.86 -41.93 15.47
CA SER A 32 -27.60 -42.88 14.64
C SER A 32 -28.64 -43.67 15.42
N LEU A 33 -28.44 -43.90 16.72
CA LEU A 33 -29.39 -44.61 17.56
C LEU A 33 -29.46 -44.00 18.97
N ARG A 34 -30.68 -43.89 19.49
CA ARG A 34 -30.95 -43.67 20.91
C ARG A 34 -31.57 -44.95 21.48
N LEU A 35 -30.93 -45.51 22.50
CA LEU A 35 -31.42 -46.69 23.22
C LEU A 35 -32.60 -46.33 24.13
N ALA A 36 -33.41 -47.33 24.51
CA ALA A 36 -34.57 -47.14 25.38
C ALA A 36 -34.23 -46.54 26.76
N ASN A 37 -33.00 -46.76 27.24
CA ASN A 37 -32.46 -46.17 28.47
C ASN A 37 -31.89 -44.75 28.28
N GLY A 38 -32.10 -44.12 27.12
CA GLY A 38 -31.66 -42.76 26.81
C GLY A 38 -30.19 -42.62 26.37
N TYR A 39 -29.44 -43.72 26.27
CA TYR A 39 -28.05 -43.68 25.82
C TYR A 39 -27.93 -43.43 24.32
N ARG A 40 -26.93 -42.64 23.93
CA ARG A 40 -26.59 -42.32 22.55
C ARG A 40 -25.56 -43.30 22.00
N LEU A 41 -25.85 -43.87 20.84
CA LEU A 41 -24.95 -44.71 20.07
C LEU A 41 -24.67 -44.06 18.72
N TYR A 42 -23.38 -43.85 18.46
CA TYR A 42 -22.89 -43.25 17.23
C TYR A 42 -22.34 -44.34 16.31
N SER A 43 -22.71 -44.26 15.03
CA SER A 43 -22.19 -45.14 13.99
C SER A 43 -20.89 -44.60 13.39
N GLU A 44 -20.30 -45.39 12.52
CA GLU A 44 -19.14 -44.98 11.71
C GLU A 44 -19.45 -43.78 10.80
N LYS A 45 -20.69 -43.66 10.29
CA LYS A 45 -21.11 -42.49 9.53
C LYS A 45 -21.14 -41.23 10.41
N ASP A 46 -21.58 -41.36 11.65
CA ASP A 46 -21.60 -40.23 12.59
C ASP A 46 -20.17 -39.80 12.94
N LEU A 47 -19.24 -40.75 13.08
CA LEU A 47 -17.83 -40.47 13.28
C LEU A 47 -17.24 -39.69 12.09
N LEU A 48 -17.53 -40.08 10.86
CA LEU A 48 -17.09 -39.33 9.67
C LEU A 48 -17.64 -37.90 9.66
N THR A 49 -18.91 -37.71 9.98
CA THR A 49 -19.52 -36.38 10.11
C THR A 49 -18.85 -35.56 11.22
N LEU A 50 -18.55 -36.19 12.36
CA LEU A 50 -17.82 -35.55 13.45
C LEU A 50 -16.41 -35.10 13.03
N GLN A 51 -15.68 -35.94 12.28
CA GLN A 51 -14.36 -35.58 11.74
C GLN A 51 -14.44 -34.38 10.79
N ARG A 52 -15.48 -34.30 9.95
CA ARG A 52 -15.72 -33.11 9.12
C ARG A 52 -16.00 -31.86 9.96
N ILE A 53 -16.80 -31.96 11.03
CA ILE A 53 -17.05 -30.86 11.96
C ILE A 53 -15.75 -30.38 12.60
N ILE A 54 -14.90 -31.30 13.07
CA ILE A 54 -13.60 -30.98 13.69
C ILE A 54 -12.71 -30.23 12.70
N ALA A 55 -12.57 -30.73 11.47
CA ALA A 55 -11.77 -30.10 10.43
C ALA A 55 -12.27 -28.68 10.11
N LEU A 56 -13.58 -28.50 9.94
CA LEU A 56 -14.15 -27.17 9.67
C LEU A 56 -13.99 -26.23 10.87
N LYS A 57 -14.10 -26.73 12.11
CA LYS A 57 -13.81 -25.92 13.30
C LYS A 57 -12.33 -25.51 13.37
N PHE A 58 -11.42 -26.40 12.96
CA PHE A 58 -10.00 -26.09 12.88
C PHE A 58 -9.71 -24.95 11.90
N PHE A 59 -10.40 -24.92 10.75
CA PHE A 59 -10.30 -23.80 9.80
C PHE A 59 -11.01 -22.52 10.27
N GLY A 60 -11.64 -22.52 11.44
CA GLY A 60 -12.22 -21.33 12.06
C GLY A 60 -13.67 -21.04 11.67
N PHE A 61 -14.38 -21.99 11.07
CA PHE A 61 -15.81 -21.83 10.77
C PHE A 61 -16.67 -21.87 12.05
N GLU A 62 -17.74 -21.07 12.05
CA GLU A 62 -18.72 -21.08 13.12
C GLU A 62 -19.68 -22.28 13.02
N LEU A 63 -20.26 -22.72 14.15
CA LEU A 63 -21.12 -23.92 14.15
C LEU A 63 -22.35 -23.80 13.23
N ALA A 64 -22.88 -22.58 13.07
CA ALA A 64 -23.97 -22.32 12.13
C ALA A 64 -23.54 -22.51 10.67
N GLN A 65 -22.37 -21.98 10.29
CA GLN A 65 -21.80 -22.15 8.95
C GLN A 65 -21.49 -23.63 8.66
N ILE A 66 -20.90 -24.33 9.63
CA ILE A 66 -20.60 -25.77 9.51
C ILE A 66 -21.89 -26.56 9.26
N LYS A 67 -22.99 -26.24 9.95
CA LYS A 67 -24.26 -26.92 9.75
C LYS A 67 -24.76 -26.76 8.30
N THR A 68 -24.63 -25.58 7.73
CA THR A 68 -24.97 -25.31 6.32
C THR A 68 -24.05 -26.08 5.38
N LEU A 69 -22.72 -26.00 5.58
CA LEU A 69 -21.71 -26.68 4.76
C LEU A 69 -21.84 -28.21 4.78
N LEU A 70 -22.30 -28.79 5.88
CA LEU A 70 -22.56 -30.24 5.97
C LEU A 70 -23.87 -30.65 5.29
N SER A 71 -24.79 -29.71 5.08
CA SER A 71 -26.12 -29.96 4.50
C SER A 71 -26.17 -29.70 3.01
N THR A 72 -25.33 -28.80 2.49
CA THR A 72 -25.26 -28.40 1.09
C THR A 72 -23.81 -28.28 0.64
N ASP A 73 -23.45 -28.99 -0.43
CA ASP A 73 -22.14 -28.83 -1.09
C ASP A 73 -22.04 -27.50 -1.89
N VAL A 74 -23.16 -26.78 -2.03
CA VAL A 74 -23.26 -25.50 -2.74
C VAL A 74 -22.55 -24.39 -1.94
N GLY A 75 -21.69 -23.61 -2.62
CA GLY A 75 -20.99 -22.47 -2.01
C GLY A 75 -19.79 -22.85 -1.13
N MET A 76 -19.45 -24.14 -1.02
CA MET A 76 -18.36 -24.61 -0.17
C MET A 76 -16.99 -23.98 -0.54
N MET A 77 -16.68 -23.91 -1.84
CA MET A 77 -15.44 -23.27 -2.32
C MET A 77 -15.38 -21.77 -2.02
N GLU A 78 -16.52 -21.07 -2.08
CA GLU A 78 -16.60 -19.65 -1.73
C GLU A 78 -16.35 -19.44 -0.24
N HIS A 79 -16.99 -20.24 0.62
CA HIS A 79 -16.76 -20.22 2.05
C HIS A 79 -15.30 -20.51 2.43
N PHE A 80 -14.67 -21.51 1.80
CA PHE A 80 -13.24 -21.78 2.00
C PHE A 80 -12.33 -20.66 1.51
N SER A 81 -12.64 -20.06 0.36
CA SER A 81 -11.89 -18.90 -0.16
C SER A 81 -11.93 -17.71 0.80
N VAL A 82 -13.13 -17.34 1.27
CA VAL A 82 -13.32 -16.27 2.24
C VAL A 82 -12.58 -16.58 3.55
N GLN A 83 -12.66 -17.81 4.05
CA GLN A 83 -11.99 -18.21 5.28
C GLN A 83 -10.46 -18.24 5.14
N SER A 84 -9.93 -18.69 4.00
CA SER A 84 -8.48 -18.65 3.70
C SER A 84 -7.97 -17.22 3.75
N LYS A 85 -8.67 -16.31 3.05
CA LYS A 85 -8.32 -14.89 3.03
C LYS A 85 -8.33 -14.27 4.43
N LEU A 86 -9.31 -14.61 5.26
CA LEU A 86 -9.37 -14.15 6.65
C LEU A 86 -8.20 -14.67 7.49
N LEU A 87 -7.80 -15.93 7.31
CA LEU A 87 -6.65 -16.51 8.02
C LEU A 87 -5.33 -15.88 7.57
N GLU A 88 -5.17 -15.63 6.27
CA GLU A 88 -4.00 -14.92 5.71
C GLU A 88 -3.89 -13.51 6.28
N GLN A 89 -4.98 -12.74 6.31
CA GLN A 89 -5.02 -11.41 6.93
C GLN A 89 -4.58 -11.45 8.40
N LYS A 90 -5.09 -12.42 9.17
CA LYS A 90 -4.68 -12.60 10.59
C LYS A 90 -3.20 -12.96 10.71
N ALA A 91 -2.67 -13.80 9.81
CA ALA A 91 -1.27 -14.17 9.83
C ALA A 91 -0.36 -12.97 9.53
N THR A 92 -0.70 -12.17 8.52
CA THR A 92 0.00 -10.92 8.19
C THR A 92 -0.02 -9.97 9.38
N ALA A 93 -1.19 -9.73 9.97
CA ALA A 93 -1.34 -8.89 11.15
C ALA A 93 -0.46 -9.34 12.34
N LEU A 94 -0.45 -10.64 12.65
CA LEU A 94 0.40 -11.21 13.71
C LEU A 94 1.89 -11.10 13.40
N PHE A 95 2.26 -11.32 12.14
CA PHE A 95 3.64 -11.15 11.69
C PHE A 95 4.11 -9.71 11.83
N GLU A 96 3.32 -8.73 11.38
CA GLU A 96 3.62 -7.31 11.50
C GLU A 96 3.72 -6.85 12.96
N ALA A 97 2.82 -7.31 13.82
CA ALA A 97 2.91 -7.07 15.27
C ALA A 97 4.20 -7.66 15.86
N SER A 98 4.59 -8.87 15.45
CA SER A 98 5.86 -9.49 15.85
C SER A 98 7.08 -8.70 15.38
N GLN A 99 7.09 -8.21 14.13
CA GLN A 99 8.16 -7.36 13.62
C GLN A 99 8.24 -6.03 14.37
N THR A 100 7.09 -5.46 14.72
CA THR A 100 7.02 -4.24 15.53
C THR A 100 7.67 -4.45 16.90
N LEU A 101 7.34 -5.55 17.57
CA LEU A 101 7.97 -5.91 18.86
C LEU A 101 9.48 -6.14 18.72
N LYS A 102 9.94 -6.83 17.66
CA LYS A 102 11.37 -7.02 17.40
C LYS A 102 12.09 -5.68 17.21
N ASN A 103 11.51 -4.77 16.44
CA ASN A 103 12.07 -3.44 16.23
C ASN A 103 12.14 -2.64 17.54
N ILE A 104 11.15 -2.76 18.42
CA ILE A 104 11.19 -2.14 19.75
C ILE A 104 12.36 -2.71 20.56
N LEU A 105 12.51 -4.04 20.61
CA LEU A 105 13.57 -4.70 21.38
C LEU A 105 14.97 -4.29 20.92
N VAL A 106 15.21 -4.19 19.60
CA VAL A 106 16.50 -3.72 19.06
C VAL A 106 16.79 -2.27 19.45
N ASN A 107 15.77 -1.41 19.46
CA ASN A 107 15.93 0.02 19.74
C ASN A 107 15.96 0.38 21.24
N CYS A 108 15.60 -0.54 22.14
CA CYS A 108 15.66 -0.33 23.60
C CYS A 108 16.99 -0.79 24.23
N GLY A 109 17.96 -1.24 23.43
CA GLY A 109 19.14 -1.98 23.87
C GLY A 109 20.20 -1.24 24.70
N GLN A 110 19.91 -0.08 25.31
CA GLN A 110 20.90 0.61 26.17
C GLN A 110 20.38 1.18 27.50
N ASP A 111 19.09 1.49 27.65
CA ASP A 111 18.63 2.30 28.82
C ASP A 111 17.50 1.67 29.66
N GLU A 112 17.13 0.40 29.44
CA GLU A 112 16.03 -0.33 30.12
C GLU A 112 14.64 0.35 30.11
N SER A 113 14.53 1.55 29.55
CA SER A 113 13.31 2.35 29.47
C SER A 113 12.62 2.13 28.13
N ILE A 114 11.34 1.76 28.18
CA ILE A 114 10.56 1.54 26.97
C ILE A 114 10.09 2.91 26.43
N PRO A 115 10.46 3.31 25.20
CA PRO A 115 10.08 4.60 24.62
C PRO A 115 8.59 4.57 24.22
N TRP A 116 7.70 4.86 25.17
CA TRP A 116 6.25 4.75 25.03
C TRP A 116 5.71 5.58 23.86
N GLU A 117 6.30 6.74 23.58
CA GLU A 117 5.98 7.58 22.42
C GLU A 117 6.24 6.86 21.08
N LYS A 118 7.39 6.17 20.96
CA LYS A 118 7.70 5.37 19.77
C LYS A 118 6.75 4.18 19.64
N MET A 119 6.33 3.57 20.75
CA MET A 119 5.36 2.47 20.71
C MET A 119 3.97 2.92 20.27
N ILE A 120 3.48 4.05 20.80
CA ILE A 120 2.21 4.64 20.36
C ILE A 120 2.29 4.93 18.86
N GLN A 121 3.37 5.56 18.39
CA GLN A 121 3.57 5.84 16.97
C GLN A 121 3.56 4.56 16.10
N LEU A 122 4.24 3.50 16.52
CA LEU A 122 4.26 2.24 15.76
C LEU A 122 2.88 1.58 15.70
N ILE A 123 2.12 1.61 16.80
CA ILE A 123 0.75 1.09 16.85
C ILE A 123 -0.20 1.91 15.97
N GLU A 124 -0.07 3.24 16.00
CA GLU A 124 -0.82 4.16 15.15
C GLU A 124 -0.54 3.88 13.67
N VAL A 125 0.74 3.82 13.28
CA VAL A 125 1.13 3.50 11.88
C VAL A 125 0.60 2.14 11.45
N TYR A 126 0.66 1.12 12.30
CA TYR A 126 0.10 -0.20 11.99
C TYR A 126 -1.42 -0.13 11.78
N ARG A 127 -2.16 0.53 12.68
CA ARG A 127 -3.61 0.71 12.55
C ARG A 127 -3.98 1.49 11.30
N MET A 128 -3.25 2.54 10.97
CA MET A 128 -3.44 3.32 9.75
C MET A 128 -3.19 2.45 8.51
N THR A 129 -2.10 1.68 8.48
CA THR A 129 -1.78 0.76 7.37
C THR A 129 -2.94 -0.20 7.10
N GLN A 130 -3.50 -0.80 8.16
CA GLN A 130 -4.65 -1.71 8.07
C GLN A 130 -5.93 -1.02 7.55
N GLN A 131 -6.16 0.24 7.91
CA GLN A 131 -7.30 1.02 7.39
C GLN A 131 -7.12 1.37 5.89
N LEU A 132 -5.88 1.61 5.48
CA LEU A 132 -5.55 1.97 4.10
C LEU A 132 -5.62 0.77 3.14
N GLU A 133 -5.52 -0.49 3.61
CA GLU A 133 -5.59 -1.68 2.75
C GLU A 133 -6.85 -1.73 1.86
N GLN A 134 -7.95 -1.12 2.29
CA GLN A 134 -9.22 -1.11 1.54
C GLN A 134 -9.41 0.12 0.65
N THR A 135 -8.56 1.13 0.78
CA THR A 135 -8.61 2.35 -0.05
C THR A 135 -7.89 2.12 -1.38
N TRP A 136 -7.92 3.11 -2.27
CA TRP A 136 -7.21 3.01 -3.55
C TRP A 136 -5.70 2.87 -3.34
N VAL A 137 -5.10 3.53 -2.33
CA VAL A 137 -3.67 3.41 -2.04
C VAL A 137 -3.29 2.01 -1.57
N GLY A 138 -4.13 1.34 -0.77
CA GLY A 138 -3.89 -0.05 -0.36
C GLY A 138 -3.97 -1.05 -1.51
N LYS A 139 -4.70 -0.72 -2.58
CA LYS A 139 -4.82 -1.58 -3.78
C LYS A 139 -3.62 -1.44 -4.72
N ILE A 140 -2.91 -0.31 -4.68
CA ILE A 140 -1.83 -0.01 -5.63
C ILE A 140 -0.43 -0.09 -5.03
N LEU A 141 -0.26 0.17 -3.74
CA LEU A 141 1.04 0.18 -3.07
C LEU A 141 1.41 -1.21 -2.56
N THR A 142 2.70 -1.52 -2.58
CA THR A 142 3.25 -2.70 -1.89
C THR A 142 3.14 -2.53 -0.38
N PRO A 143 3.24 -3.61 0.42
CA PRO A 143 3.18 -3.49 1.88
C PRO A 143 4.23 -2.53 2.48
N VAL A 144 5.41 -2.43 1.86
CA VAL A 144 6.48 -1.50 2.28
C VAL A 144 6.07 -0.06 1.97
N GLU A 145 5.64 0.22 0.75
CA GLU A 145 5.21 1.57 0.33
C GLU A 145 3.94 2.02 1.08
N LEU A 146 3.02 1.12 1.37
CA LEU A 146 1.80 1.43 2.13
C LEU A 146 2.13 1.83 3.56
N LYS A 147 3.13 1.18 4.16
CA LYS A 147 3.65 1.59 5.47
C LYS A 147 4.34 2.95 5.41
N GLU A 148 5.11 3.24 4.37
CA GLU A 148 5.70 4.57 4.14
C GLU A 148 4.62 5.64 3.98
N TYR A 149 3.53 5.34 3.26
CA TYR A 149 2.36 6.21 3.14
C TYR A 149 1.71 6.50 4.50
N ALA A 150 1.49 5.46 5.32
CA ALA A 150 0.93 5.64 6.66
C ALA A 150 1.83 6.49 7.57
N ILE A 151 3.16 6.33 7.46
CA ILE A 151 4.12 7.19 8.17
C ILE A 151 4.01 8.64 7.68
N PHE A 152 3.93 8.84 6.35
CA PHE A 152 3.77 10.16 5.76
C PHE A 152 2.48 10.85 6.21
N GLU A 153 1.32 10.19 6.17
CA GLU A 153 0.06 10.75 6.66
C GLU A 153 0.12 11.12 8.14
N HIS A 154 0.76 10.28 8.96
CA HIS A 154 0.94 10.58 10.38
C HIS A 154 1.79 11.84 10.60
N GLU A 155 2.90 11.97 9.87
CA GLU A 155 3.73 13.17 9.90
C GLU A 155 2.99 14.41 9.37
N LEU A 156 2.19 14.25 8.33
CA LEU A 156 1.36 15.30 7.73
C LEU A 156 0.37 15.85 8.77
N ASN A 157 -0.36 14.97 9.45
CA ASN A 157 -1.33 15.33 10.47
C ASN A 157 -0.71 15.98 11.72
N LYS A 158 0.59 15.76 11.96
CA LYS A 158 1.34 16.43 13.03
C LYS A 158 1.84 17.82 12.63
N ARG A 159 2.21 18.00 11.35
CA ARG A 159 2.87 19.23 10.88
C ARG A 159 1.89 20.28 10.35
N LEU A 160 0.72 19.86 9.83
CA LEU A 160 -0.27 20.75 9.20
C LEU A 160 -1.55 20.82 10.02
N THR A 161 -2.16 21.99 10.01
CA THR A 161 -3.52 22.21 10.48
C THR A 161 -4.54 21.74 9.42
N ILE A 162 -5.78 21.50 9.86
CA ILE A 162 -6.89 21.14 8.96
C ILE A 162 -7.07 22.20 7.85
N SER A 163 -6.93 23.49 8.18
CA SER A 163 -7.07 24.57 7.20
C SER A 163 -5.96 24.55 6.15
N GLU A 164 -4.73 24.16 6.52
CA GLU A 164 -3.62 24.03 5.56
C GLU A 164 -3.83 22.82 4.65
N ILE A 165 -4.30 21.69 5.19
CA ILE A 165 -4.66 20.51 4.39
C ILE A 165 -5.73 20.88 3.36
N GLN A 166 -6.79 21.56 3.77
CA GLN A 166 -7.85 22.04 2.87
C GLN A 166 -7.31 23.02 1.81
N SER A 167 -6.32 23.84 2.14
CA SER A 167 -5.67 24.71 1.16
C SER A 167 -4.91 23.90 0.11
N PHE A 168 -4.19 22.84 0.50
CA PHE A 168 -3.53 21.94 -0.45
C PHE A 168 -4.53 21.23 -1.35
N GLU A 169 -5.62 20.71 -0.79
CA GLU A 169 -6.71 20.07 -1.55
C GLU A 169 -7.32 21.02 -2.59
N GLN A 170 -7.57 22.28 -2.21
CA GLN A 170 -8.08 23.30 -3.13
C GLN A 170 -7.09 23.63 -4.24
N GLN A 171 -5.81 23.85 -3.91
CA GLN A 171 -4.78 24.13 -4.91
C GLN A 171 -4.62 22.97 -5.92
N TRP A 172 -4.73 21.73 -5.44
CA TRP A 172 -4.72 20.55 -6.28
C TRP A 172 -5.93 20.49 -7.22
N ALA A 173 -7.13 20.76 -6.69
CA ALA A 173 -8.35 20.85 -7.49
C ALA A 173 -8.27 21.92 -8.59
N ASP A 174 -7.67 23.08 -8.28
CA ASP A 174 -7.46 24.16 -9.25
C ASP A 174 -6.48 23.74 -10.36
N ILE A 175 -5.39 23.03 -10.01
CA ILE A 175 -4.45 22.44 -10.98
C ILE A 175 -5.18 21.46 -11.90
N ILE A 176 -6.00 20.56 -11.36
CA ILE A 176 -6.76 19.58 -12.15
C ILE A 176 -7.73 20.28 -13.09
N PHE A 177 -8.44 21.30 -12.60
CA PHE A 177 -9.36 22.06 -13.43
C PHE A 177 -8.65 22.74 -14.61
N GLU A 178 -7.46 23.31 -14.37
CA GLU A 178 -6.66 23.91 -15.43
C GLU A 178 -6.10 22.87 -16.41
N ILE A 179 -5.65 21.71 -15.95
CA ILE A 179 -5.25 20.60 -16.84
C ILE A 179 -6.43 20.21 -17.74
N LYS A 180 -7.61 20.00 -17.15
CA LYS A 180 -8.83 19.61 -17.87
C LYS A 180 -9.22 20.63 -18.94
N THR A 181 -9.10 21.92 -18.64
CA THR A 181 -9.42 22.98 -19.60
C THR A 181 -8.35 23.15 -20.69
N ASN A 182 -7.12 22.68 -20.46
CA ASN A 182 -5.99 22.83 -21.38
C ASN A 182 -5.55 21.54 -22.09
N LEU A 183 -6.30 20.43 -21.99
CA LEU A 183 -5.96 19.16 -22.67
C LEU A 183 -5.74 19.29 -24.18
N HIS A 184 -6.39 20.27 -24.81
CA HIS A 184 -6.26 20.55 -26.25
C HIS A 184 -4.96 21.28 -26.63
N ASN A 185 -4.26 21.88 -25.67
CA ASN A 185 -3.00 22.58 -25.90
C ASN A 185 -1.83 21.59 -25.92
N ASP A 186 -0.76 21.92 -26.64
CA ASP A 186 0.47 21.13 -26.61
C ASP A 186 1.08 21.19 -25.19
N PRO A 187 1.35 20.05 -24.53
CA PRO A 187 2.00 20.04 -23.23
C PRO A 187 3.42 20.64 -23.24
N ASN A 188 4.06 20.78 -24.40
CA ASN A 188 5.36 21.47 -24.55
C ASN A 188 5.22 22.99 -24.73
N SER A 189 4.00 23.52 -24.81
CA SER A 189 3.76 24.96 -24.91
C SER A 189 4.09 25.69 -23.61
N GLU A 190 4.11 27.03 -23.65
CA GLU A 190 4.29 27.86 -22.44
C GLU A 190 3.24 27.54 -21.36
N ILE A 191 2.00 27.24 -21.75
CA ILE A 191 0.93 26.84 -20.83
C ILE A 191 1.27 25.51 -20.16
N GLY A 192 1.70 24.52 -20.95
CA GLY A 192 2.13 23.22 -20.44
C GLY A 192 3.30 23.33 -19.48
N ILE A 193 4.35 24.07 -19.85
CA ILE A 193 5.52 24.33 -19.00
C ILE A 193 5.10 25.01 -17.69
N ALA A 194 4.22 26.00 -17.73
CA ALA A 194 3.74 26.71 -16.54
C ALA A 194 2.94 25.79 -15.60
N LEU A 195 2.05 24.95 -16.16
CA LEU A 195 1.27 23.97 -15.38
C LEU A 195 2.15 22.86 -14.81
N GLY A 196 3.12 22.36 -15.59
CA GLY A 196 4.12 21.39 -15.14
C GLY A 196 4.92 21.93 -13.95
N LYS A 197 5.39 23.18 -14.04
CA LYS A 197 6.05 23.87 -12.92
C LYS A 197 5.14 23.94 -11.69
N ARG A 198 3.91 24.43 -11.85
CA ARG A 198 2.99 24.65 -10.73
C ARG A 198 2.61 23.33 -10.04
N CYS A 199 2.44 22.27 -10.81
CA CYS A 199 2.24 20.92 -10.28
C CYS A 199 3.45 20.47 -9.46
N MET A 200 4.67 20.60 -9.98
CA MET A 200 5.86 20.19 -9.23
C MET A 200 6.13 21.04 -7.99
N ASP A 201 5.83 22.34 -8.03
CA ASP A 201 5.89 23.21 -6.85
C ASP A 201 4.92 22.72 -5.76
N TRP A 202 3.67 22.40 -6.13
CA TRP A 202 2.67 21.85 -5.21
C TRP A 202 3.10 20.49 -4.65
N VAL A 203 3.56 19.57 -5.51
CA VAL A 203 4.00 18.23 -5.12
C VAL A 203 5.19 18.30 -4.16
N ASN A 204 6.17 19.16 -4.44
CA ASN A 204 7.35 19.34 -3.59
C ASN A 204 6.98 19.99 -2.24
N ALA A 205 6.04 20.93 -2.22
CA ALA A 205 5.53 21.51 -0.98
C ALA A 205 4.75 20.48 -0.14
N TYR A 206 3.96 19.63 -0.78
CA TYR A 206 3.13 18.63 -0.09
C TYR A 206 3.93 17.41 0.38
N TYR A 207 4.72 16.76 -0.46
CA TYR A 207 5.46 15.56 -0.05
C TYR A 207 6.78 15.91 0.66
N GLY A 208 7.38 17.05 0.33
CA GLY A 208 8.75 17.35 0.72
C GLY A 208 9.78 16.49 -0.03
N LYS A 209 11.06 16.80 0.18
CA LYS A 209 12.17 16.18 -0.58
C LYS A 209 12.50 14.74 -0.16
N LYS A 210 12.07 14.34 1.05
CA LYS A 210 12.34 13.01 1.63
C LYS A 210 11.42 11.89 1.13
N HIS A 211 10.29 12.24 0.53
CA HIS A 211 9.22 11.29 0.15
C HIS A 211 9.10 11.10 -1.36
N VAL A 212 10.20 11.24 -2.11
CA VAL A 212 10.17 11.15 -3.58
C VAL A 212 9.82 9.76 -4.09
N ALA A 213 10.37 8.70 -3.51
CA ALA A 213 10.01 7.33 -3.90
C ALA A 213 8.51 7.07 -3.72
N LEU A 214 7.95 7.51 -2.58
CA LEU A 214 6.52 7.42 -2.30
C LEU A 214 5.67 8.22 -3.30
N ARG A 215 6.05 9.48 -3.56
CA ARG A 215 5.44 10.33 -4.59
C ARG A 215 5.41 9.64 -5.95
N ASN A 216 6.54 9.07 -6.37
CA ASN A 216 6.68 8.42 -7.68
C ASN A 216 5.80 7.16 -7.75
N ALA A 217 5.74 6.37 -6.67
CA ALA A 217 4.85 5.21 -6.59
C ALA A 217 3.37 5.63 -6.70
N ILE A 218 2.96 6.70 -6.01
CA ILE A 218 1.60 7.26 -6.10
C ILE A 218 1.29 7.74 -7.52
N TRP A 219 2.23 8.41 -8.18
CA TRP A 219 2.08 8.89 -9.54
C TRP A 219 1.90 7.73 -10.53
N GLU A 220 2.88 6.82 -10.59
CA GLU A 220 2.94 5.76 -11.59
C GLU A 220 1.87 4.67 -11.35
N LYS A 221 1.69 4.24 -10.10
CA LYS A 221 0.76 3.14 -9.78
C LYS A 221 -0.67 3.62 -9.57
N GLY A 222 -0.89 4.91 -9.30
CA GLY A 222 -2.19 5.47 -8.92
C GLY A 222 -2.78 6.43 -9.94
N LEU A 223 -2.16 7.61 -10.08
CA LEU A 223 -2.69 8.69 -10.91
C LEU A 223 -2.62 8.34 -12.40
N LYS A 224 -1.44 7.93 -12.88
CA LYS A 224 -1.20 7.59 -14.29
C LYS A 224 -1.94 6.33 -14.75
N SER A 225 -2.21 5.41 -13.83
CA SER A 225 -2.97 4.17 -14.08
C SER A 225 -4.50 4.37 -14.01
N GLY A 226 -4.98 5.55 -13.61
CA GLY A 226 -6.41 5.87 -13.46
C GLY A 226 -7.06 5.30 -12.18
N GLN A 227 -6.31 4.55 -11.36
CA GLN A 227 -6.85 3.93 -10.13
C GLN A 227 -7.29 4.97 -9.09
N ALA A 228 -6.80 6.20 -9.19
CA ALA A 228 -7.14 7.29 -8.29
C ALA A 228 -8.15 8.30 -8.87
N GLU A 229 -8.69 8.10 -10.08
CA GLU A 229 -9.51 9.10 -10.77
C GLU A 229 -10.78 9.50 -9.98
N GLU A 230 -11.49 8.53 -9.40
CA GLU A 230 -12.69 8.81 -8.58
C GLU A 230 -12.39 9.62 -7.30
N THR A 231 -11.17 9.50 -6.76
CA THR A 231 -10.80 10.14 -5.50
C THR A 231 -10.07 11.47 -5.73
N ASN A 232 -9.15 11.52 -6.69
CA ASN A 232 -8.31 12.67 -6.97
C ASN A 232 -8.82 13.53 -8.13
N GLY A 233 -9.77 13.07 -8.96
CA GLY A 233 -10.37 13.85 -10.03
C GLY A 233 -9.51 14.06 -11.29
N LEU A 234 -8.25 13.60 -11.29
CA LEU A 234 -7.36 13.64 -12.45
C LEU A 234 -7.63 12.43 -13.35
N SER A 235 -8.02 12.68 -14.60
CA SER A 235 -8.25 11.63 -15.58
C SER A 235 -6.96 10.99 -16.07
N VAL A 236 -7.04 9.79 -16.64
CA VAL A 236 -5.88 9.13 -17.30
C VAL A 236 -5.29 10.02 -18.40
N GLU A 237 -6.14 10.63 -19.23
CA GLU A 237 -5.70 11.57 -20.28
C GLU A 237 -5.00 12.79 -19.69
N GLY A 238 -5.57 13.38 -18.63
CA GLY A 238 -4.96 14.50 -17.92
C GLY A 238 -3.63 14.14 -17.26
N SER A 239 -3.50 12.92 -16.74
CA SER A 239 -2.26 12.41 -16.17
C SER A 239 -1.17 12.29 -17.24
N ILE A 240 -1.48 11.72 -18.40
CA ILE A 240 -0.53 11.61 -19.52
C ILE A 240 -0.13 12.99 -20.06
N TRP A 241 -1.09 13.92 -20.16
CA TRP A 241 -0.82 15.29 -20.58
C TRP A 241 0.09 16.01 -19.57
N LEU A 242 -0.19 15.88 -18.28
CA LEU A 242 0.59 16.48 -17.21
C LEU A 242 2.00 15.88 -17.12
N ASP A 243 2.16 14.58 -17.31
CA ASP A 243 3.47 13.89 -17.36
C ASP A 243 4.40 14.50 -18.42
N LYS A 244 3.84 14.77 -19.61
CA LYS A 244 4.56 15.46 -20.70
C LYS A 244 4.84 16.92 -20.36
N ALA A 245 3.89 17.62 -19.73
CA ALA A 245 4.04 19.00 -19.33
C ALA A 245 5.12 19.19 -18.25
N ILE A 246 5.19 18.29 -17.27
CA ILE A 246 6.26 18.24 -16.26
C ILE A 246 7.61 17.98 -16.93
N SER A 247 7.66 17.03 -17.88
CA SER A 247 8.87 16.74 -18.65
C SER A 247 9.34 17.96 -19.44
N ALA A 248 8.42 18.68 -20.09
CA ALA A 248 8.71 19.92 -20.80
C ALA A 248 9.24 21.02 -19.87
N TYR A 249 8.64 21.17 -18.69
CA TYR A 249 9.11 22.10 -17.66
C TYR A 249 10.55 21.81 -17.23
N TYR A 250 10.87 20.57 -16.90
CA TYR A 250 12.24 20.23 -16.49
C TYR A 250 13.24 20.36 -17.64
N ARG A 251 12.85 19.99 -18.87
CA ARG A 251 13.68 20.21 -20.06
C ARG A 251 13.98 21.70 -20.25
N ASP A 252 12.98 22.56 -20.18
CA ASP A 252 13.17 24.02 -20.30
C ASP A 252 14.08 24.55 -19.18
N ARG A 253 13.83 24.17 -17.92
CA ARG A 253 14.66 24.56 -16.76
C ARG A 253 16.13 24.13 -16.93
N ILE A 254 16.37 22.90 -17.39
CA ILE A 254 17.72 22.39 -17.67
C ILE A 254 18.37 23.23 -18.78
N LEU A 255 17.69 23.44 -19.91
CA LEU A 255 18.25 24.19 -21.03
C LEU A 255 18.55 25.64 -20.65
N GLN A 256 17.69 26.29 -19.86
CA GLN A 256 17.93 27.64 -19.34
C GLN A 256 19.17 27.71 -18.46
N LEU A 257 19.40 26.71 -17.61
CA LEU A 257 20.59 26.62 -16.77
C LEU A 257 21.86 26.39 -17.62
N LEU A 258 21.79 25.47 -18.59
CA LEU A 258 22.92 25.14 -19.47
C LEU A 258 23.33 26.31 -20.38
N LYS A 259 22.40 27.19 -20.78
CA LYS A 259 22.71 28.43 -21.50
C LYS A 259 23.63 29.38 -20.72
N GLN A 260 23.69 29.23 -19.39
CA GLN A 260 24.48 30.08 -18.50
C GLN A 260 25.84 29.48 -18.15
N ILE A 261 26.23 28.34 -18.75
CA ILE A 261 27.50 27.65 -18.48
C ILE A 261 28.72 28.56 -18.63
N GLU A 262 28.71 29.48 -19.60
CA GLU A 262 29.85 30.37 -19.87
C GLU A 262 29.78 31.68 -19.07
N THR A 263 28.61 32.03 -18.52
CA THR A 263 28.37 33.34 -17.88
C THR A 263 28.29 33.26 -16.35
N LEU A 264 27.83 32.15 -15.79
CA LEU A 264 27.75 31.95 -14.36
C LEU A 264 29.08 31.43 -13.76
N PRO A 265 29.43 31.85 -12.53
CA PRO A 265 30.49 31.19 -11.77
C PRO A 265 30.22 29.69 -11.62
N HIS A 266 31.26 28.88 -11.82
CA HIS A 266 31.14 27.42 -11.84
C HIS A 266 30.46 26.83 -10.59
N LEU A 267 30.80 27.34 -9.40
CA LEU A 267 30.23 26.88 -8.13
C LEU A 267 28.71 27.16 -8.04
N THR A 268 28.28 28.32 -8.54
CA THR A 268 26.86 28.71 -8.56
C THR A 268 26.07 27.81 -9.51
N LEU A 269 26.65 27.50 -10.68
CA LEU A 269 26.03 26.62 -11.65
C LEU A 269 25.85 25.20 -11.09
N ILE A 270 26.87 24.65 -10.42
CA ILE A 270 26.76 23.34 -9.75
C ILE A 270 25.67 23.35 -8.69
N LYS A 271 25.64 24.39 -7.84
CA LYS A 271 24.62 24.48 -6.80
C LYS A 271 23.19 24.50 -7.38
N GLN A 272 22.96 25.28 -8.43
CA GLN A 272 21.64 25.32 -9.09
C GLN A 272 21.29 24.00 -9.80
N TRP A 273 22.30 23.29 -10.32
CA TRP A 273 22.14 21.96 -10.90
C TRP A 273 21.74 20.92 -9.86
N ASP A 274 22.43 20.91 -8.73
CA ASP A 274 22.14 19.99 -7.63
C ASP A 274 20.73 20.27 -7.06
N GLU A 275 20.35 21.54 -6.92
CA GLU A 275 18.97 21.92 -6.54
C GLU A 275 17.93 21.44 -7.57
N LEU A 276 18.23 21.55 -8.87
CA LEU A 276 17.35 21.06 -9.94
C LEU A 276 17.20 19.53 -9.88
N LEU A 277 18.30 18.80 -9.76
CA LEU A 277 18.27 17.33 -9.64
C LEU A 277 17.53 16.89 -8.39
N MET A 278 17.74 17.58 -7.27
CA MET A 278 17.02 17.33 -6.02
C MET A 278 15.51 17.60 -6.16
N ASP A 279 15.10 18.60 -6.91
CA ASP A 279 13.68 18.85 -7.16
C ASP A 279 13.06 17.79 -8.09
N MET A 280 13.82 17.28 -9.06
CA MET A 280 13.40 16.22 -9.98
C MET A 280 13.30 14.87 -9.29
N HIS A 281 14.32 14.50 -8.52
CA HIS A 281 14.57 13.11 -8.11
C HIS A 281 14.67 12.93 -6.60
N GLY A 282 14.68 14.02 -5.81
CA GLY A 282 14.90 13.95 -4.37
C GLY A 282 16.23 13.29 -4.03
N ASP A 283 16.23 12.50 -2.95
CA ASP A 283 17.39 11.77 -2.45
C ASP A 283 17.64 10.43 -3.20
N GLU A 284 17.00 10.20 -4.36
CA GLU A 284 17.14 8.94 -5.09
C GLU A 284 18.58 8.78 -5.64
N PRO A 285 19.26 7.66 -5.36
CA PRO A 285 20.63 7.46 -5.82
C PRO A 285 20.67 7.14 -7.32
N ASN A 286 21.33 8.02 -8.09
CA ASN A 286 21.62 7.86 -9.52
C ASN A 286 20.36 7.64 -10.40
N PRO A 287 19.43 8.62 -10.42
CA PRO A 287 18.21 8.52 -11.19
C PRO A 287 18.50 8.48 -12.69
N GLN A 288 17.85 7.57 -13.42
CA GLN A 288 17.84 7.65 -14.88
C GLN A 288 17.09 8.93 -15.29
N ASN A 289 17.70 9.72 -16.18
CA ASN A 289 17.16 11.00 -16.58
C ASN A 289 17.08 11.08 -18.10
N GLU A 290 15.96 10.61 -18.63
CA GLU A 290 15.66 10.58 -20.06
C GLU A 290 15.81 11.97 -20.71
N ILE A 291 15.43 13.04 -19.99
CA ILE A 291 15.57 14.43 -20.47
C ILE A 291 17.05 14.78 -20.69
N ILE A 292 17.94 14.39 -19.78
CA ILE A 292 19.38 14.63 -19.93
C ILE A 292 19.94 13.82 -21.09
N ASP A 293 19.52 12.55 -21.22
CA ASP A 293 19.97 11.66 -22.29
C ASP A 293 19.55 12.20 -23.68
N GLU A 294 18.32 12.70 -23.80
CA GLU A 294 17.83 13.37 -25.01
C GLU A 294 18.65 14.63 -25.34
N ILE A 295 18.93 15.48 -24.35
CA ILE A 295 19.75 16.69 -24.54
C ILE A 295 21.17 16.32 -24.97
N MET A 296 21.74 15.27 -24.41
CA MET A 296 23.07 14.75 -24.78
C MET A 296 23.11 14.25 -26.23
N GLN A 297 22.04 13.61 -26.69
CA GLN A 297 21.92 13.06 -28.04
C GLN A 297 21.57 14.12 -29.09
N ALA A 298 20.98 15.26 -28.70
CA ALA A 298 20.61 16.31 -29.64
C ALA A 298 21.82 16.88 -30.41
N ASN A 299 21.63 17.05 -31.72
CA ASN A 299 22.64 17.61 -32.63
C ASN A 299 22.91 19.10 -32.39
N THR A 300 21.97 19.80 -31.77
CA THR A 300 22.05 21.23 -31.43
C THR A 300 22.84 21.51 -30.16
N THR A 301 23.13 20.49 -29.35
CA THR A 301 23.84 20.65 -28.07
C THR A 301 25.34 20.80 -28.29
N SER A 302 25.93 21.88 -27.76
CA SER A 302 27.37 22.17 -27.92
C SER A 302 28.24 21.13 -27.21
N GLN A 303 29.49 20.96 -27.69
CA GLN A 303 30.44 20.03 -27.08
C GLN A 303 30.82 20.42 -25.65
N LEU A 304 30.78 21.71 -25.32
CA LEU A 304 30.96 22.22 -23.97
C LEU A 304 29.86 21.70 -23.03
N ILE A 305 28.59 21.85 -23.43
CA ILE A 305 27.44 21.35 -22.67
C ILE A 305 27.52 19.83 -22.49
N LYS A 306 27.81 19.08 -23.56
CA LYS A 306 27.95 17.62 -23.48
C LYS A 306 29.05 17.19 -22.52
N SER A 307 30.18 17.91 -22.52
CA SER A 307 31.30 17.62 -21.61
C SER A 307 30.95 17.94 -20.16
N TRP A 308 30.22 19.03 -19.93
CA TRP A 308 29.75 19.42 -18.61
C TRP A 308 28.73 18.41 -18.06
N LEU A 309 27.69 18.09 -18.83
CA LEU A 309 26.70 17.08 -18.45
C LEU A 309 27.37 15.74 -18.15
N LYS A 310 28.28 15.25 -18.99
CA LYS A 310 29.01 13.99 -18.72
C LYS A 310 29.74 13.97 -17.36
N LYS A 311 30.17 15.13 -16.86
CA LYS A 311 30.89 15.27 -15.59
C LYS A 311 29.94 15.41 -14.38
N TYR A 312 28.76 16.01 -14.56
CA TYR A 312 27.86 16.40 -13.45
C TYR A 312 26.47 15.75 -13.50
N SER A 313 26.13 15.01 -14.56
CA SER A 313 24.88 14.24 -14.67
C SER A 313 24.96 12.87 -13.99
N LYS A 314 26.18 12.38 -13.73
CA LYS A 314 26.41 11.24 -12.85
C LYS A 314 26.64 11.81 -11.45
N VAL A 315 25.62 11.74 -10.60
CA VAL A 315 25.78 12.03 -9.17
C VAL A 315 26.90 11.12 -8.64
N ALA A 316 27.79 11.69 -7.83
CA ALA A 316 29.03 11.09 -7.37
C ALA A 316 28.90 9.61 -6.97
N LEU A 317 29.88 8.80 -7.42
CA LEU A 317 30.11 7.42 -6.99
C LEU A 317 30.30 7.30 -5.48
#